data_AF-C9QET5-F1
#
_entry.id   AF-C9QET5-F1
#
_cell.length_a   1.000
_cell.length_b   1.000
_cell.length_c   1.000
_cell.angle_alpha   90.00
_cell.angle_beta   90.00
_cell.angle_gamma   90.00
#
_symmetry.space_group_name_H-M   'P 1'
#
loop_
_entity.id
_entity.type
_entity.pdbx_description
1 polymer ?
#
loop_
_entity_poly.entity_id
_entity_poly.type
_entity_poly.pdbx_seq_one_letter_code
_entity_poly.pdbx_strand_id
1 'polypeptide(L)'
;MNVMLFSNGKIAGNTQILEYGFEWIAPMIEKTQAKKLVFIPYAVIRGSYDERTEQVQQSFAQFDCEIVGIHTCDNPVKAIEEADGVVISGGNTWVLNRELHDNGLIAAIRKAVLKQDKLFIGWSAGTNVATPTIRTTNDMPIISAAILPALNLVPFQINPHYIDGSISGHMGETRDERIEEFLVMNPSEVVVGIPEGTMLQVEGEQLTYHSANSKPLKLFRHQSEAVTFAPQEDVQFLMDEGI
;
A
#
# COMPACT_ATOMS: atom_id res chain seq x y z
N MET A 1 14.46 2.55 -5.99
CA MET A 1 12.99 2.36 -6.01
C MET A 1 12.30 3.67 -5.66
N ASN A 2 11.06 3.89 -6.12
CA ASN A 2 10.24 5.05 -5.75
C ASN A 2 8.83 4.55 -5.35
N VAL A 3 8.59 4.32 -4.07
CA VAL A 3 7.39 3.62 -3.55
C VAL A 3 6.75 4.44 -2.43
N MET A 4 5.43 4.62 -2.50
CA MET A 4 4.65 5.32 -1.49
C MET A 4 3.48 4.42 -1.03
N LEU A 5 3.48 4.05 0.24
CA LEU A 5 2.57 3.07 0.84
C LEU A 5 1.70 3.73 1.91
N PHE A 6 0.55 4.24 1.51
CA PHE A 6 -0.40 4.94 2.37
C PHE A 6 -1.24 3.94 3.18
N SER A 7 -1.49 4.26 4.44
CA SER A 7 -2.38 3.44 5.27
C SER A 7 -3.82 3.44 4.74
N ASN A 8 -4.33 4.60 4.32
CA ASN A 8 -5.72 4.78 3.91
C ASN A 8 -5.88 5.84 2.81
N GLY A 9 -7.06 5.90 2.18
CA GLY A 9 -7.31 6.80 1.05
C GLY A 9 -7.68 8.24 1.45
N LYS A 10 -8.25 8.47 2.64
CA LYS A 10 -8.71 9.79 3.13
C LYS A 10 -8.76 9.82 4.64
N ILE A 11 -8.43 10.95 5.25
CA ILE A 11 -8.71 11.25 6.66
C ILE A 11 -9.89 12.22 6.79
N ALA A 12 -10.39 12.42 8.02
CA ALA A 12 -11.48 13.36 8.28
C ALA A 12 -11.14 14.77 7.76
N GLY A 13 -12.06 15.38 7.01
CA GLY A 13 -11.87 16.68 6.38
C GLY A 13 -11.40 16.63 4.93
N ASN A 14 -10.77 15.53 4.49
CA ASN A 14 -10.35 15.41 3.09
C ASN A 14 -11.55 15.30 2.15
N THR A 15 -11.49 16.05 1.06
CA THR A 15 -12.44 16.01 -0.05
C THR A 15 -11.95 15.10 -1.17
N GLN A 16 -10.64 15.04 -1.39
CA GLN A 16 -9.98 14.28 -2.46
C GLN A 16 -9.24 13.04 -1.94
N ILE A 17 -8.98 12.09 -2.84
CA ILE A 17 -8.24 10.87 -2.50
C ILE A 17 -6.77 11.25 -2.29
N LEU A 18 -6.17 10.74 -1.21
CA LEU A 18 -4.79 11.00 -0.79
C LEU A 18 -4.46 12.46 -0.49
N GLU A 19 -5.46 13.32 -0.29
CA GLU A 19 -5.25 14.76 -0.06
C GLU A 19 -4.31 15.08 1.12
N TYR A 20 -4.31 14.25 2.15
CA TYR A 20 -3.43 14.44 3.31
C TYR A 20 -1.94 14.16 2.99
N GLY A 21 -1.68 13.50 1.86
CA GLY A 21 -0.35 13.12 1.40
C GLY A 21 0.15 13.94 0.22
N PHE A 22 -0.58 14.95 -0.24
CA PHE A 22 -0.18 15.74 -1.42
C PHE A 22 1.20 16.39 -1.27
N GLU A 23 1.57 16.82 -0.06
CA GLU A 23 2.90 17.38 0.24
C GLU A 23 4.04 16.36 0.09
N TRP A 24 3.74 15.06 0.20
CA TRP A 24 4.72 13.98 -0.01
C TRP A 24 4.69 13.48 -1.46
N ILE A 25 3.51 13.47 -2.09
CA ILE A 25 3.33 13.02 -3.47
C ILE A 25 3.97 13.98 -4.46
N ALA A 26 3.80 15.30 -4.28
CA ALA A 26 4.32 16.31 -5.20
C ALA A 26 5.85 16.20 -5.43
N PRO A 27 6.70 16.17 -4.37
CA PRO A 27 8.14 16.00 -4.55
C PRO A 27 8.50 14.69 -5.26
N MET A 28 7.73 13.62 -5.03
CA MET A 28 8.00 12.32 -5.63
C MET A 28 7.65 12.31 -7.14
N ILE A 29 6.55 12.94 -7.52
CA ILE A 29 6.18 13.15 -8.93
C ILE A 29 7.22 14.03 -9.63
N GLU A 30 7.63 15.14 -9.00
CA GLU A 30 8.69 16.01 -9.55
C GLU A 30 10.00 15.24 -9.73
N LYS A 31 10.43 14.46 -8.74
CA LYS A 31 11.67 13.68 -8.84
C LYS A 31 11.60 12.63 -9.96
N THR A 32 10.49 11.92 -10.08
CA THR A 32 10.31 10.86 -11.09
C THR A 32 9.97 11.39 -12.47
N GLN A 33 9.58 12.67 -12.58
CA GLN A 33 9.05 13.29 -13.79
C GLN A 33 7.86 12.50 -14.37
N ALA A 34 7.12 11.79 -13.51
CA ALA A 34 6.00 10.97 -13.95
C ALA A 34 4.89 11.86 -14.53
N LYS A 35 4.43 11.54 -15.74
CA LYS A 35 3.36 12.27 -16.44
C LYS A 35 2.17 11.38 -16.74
N LYS A 36 2.39 10.09 -16.99
CA LYS A 36 1.34 9.10 -17.23
C LYS A 36 1.41 7.99 -16.20
N LEU A 37 0.43 7.94 -15.30
CA LEU A 37 0.32 6.91 -14.28
C LEU A 37 -0.83 5.95 -14.64
N VAL A 38 -0.57 4.65 -14.60
CA VAL A 38 -1.61 3.64 -14.76
C VAL A 38 -2.22 3.35 -13.40
N PHE A 39 -3.54 3.46 -13.32
CA PHE A 39 -4.31 3.24 -12.11
C PHE A 39 -5.00 1.87 -12.13
N ILE A 40 -4.85 1.11 -11.05
CA ILE A 40 -5.41 -0.24 -10.87
C ILE A 40 -6.58 -0.17 -9.86
N PRO A 41 -7.84 -0.21 -10.33
CA PRO A 41 -9.02 -0.08 -9.49
C PRO A 41 -9.57 -1.41 -8.95
N TYR A 42 -8.92 -2.54 -9.22
CA TYR A 42 -9.48 -3.88 -9.01
C TYR A 42 -9.94 -4.21 -7.58
N ALA A 43 -9.43 -3.49 -6.58
CA ALA A 43 -9.90 -3.60 -5.20
C ALA A 43 -11.36 -3.10 -5.00
N VAL A 44 -11.87 -2.26 -5.89
CA VAL A 44 -13.21 -1.66 -5.79
C VAL A 44 -14.28 -2.68 -6.16
N ILE A 45 -14.98 -3.21 -5.16
CA ILE A 45 -16.09 -4.17 -5.34
C ILE A 45 -17.47 -3.51 -5.44
N ARG A 46 -17.59 -2.28 -4.94
CA ARG A 46 -18.83 -1.49 -4.94
C ARG A 46 -18.55 -0.16 -5.63
N GLY A 47 -19.11 0.02 -6.83
CA GLY A 47 -18.92 1.21 -7.66
C GLY A 47 -18.24 0.89 -8.99
N SER A 48 -18.08 1.93 -9.82
CA SER A 48 -17.44 1.80 -11.13
C SER A 48 -15.92 2.02 -11.06
N TYR A 49 -15.18 1.25 -11.85
CA TYR A 49 -13.76 1.49 -12.10
C TYR A 49 -13.52 2.83 -12.80
N ASP A 50 -14.42 3.25 -13.69
CA ASP A 50 -14.33 4.55 -14.36
C ASP A 50 -14.47 5.70 -13.36
N GLU A 51 -15.52 5.65 -12.51
CA GLU A 51 -15.75 6.66 -11.47
C GLU A 51 -14.57 6.75 -10.49
N ARG A 52 -14.02 5.60 -10.09
CA ARG A 52 -12.84 5.57 -9.21
C ARG A 52 -11.63 6.19 -9.91
N THR A 53 -11.41 5.88 -11.19
CA THR A 53 -10.31 6.43 -11.99
C THR A 53 -10.43 7.94 -12.11
N GLU A 54 -11.64 8.45 -12.38
CA GLU A 54 -11.91 9.88 -12.46
C GLU A 54 -11.64 10.59 -11.11
N GLN A 55 -12.04 10.00 -9.98
CA GLN A 55 -11.74 10.56 -8.66
C GLN A 55 -10.23 10.65 -8.38
N VAL A 56 -9.46 9.67 -8.83
CA VAL A 56 -7.99 9.71 -8.73
C VAL A 56 -7.43 10.76 -9.67
N GLN A 57 -7.91 10.86 -10.92
CA GLN A 57 -7.52 11.92 -11.86
C GLN A 57 -7.79 13.32 -11.29
N GLN A 58 -8.95 13.55 -10.67
CA GLN A 58 -9.30 14.81 -10.02
C GLN A 58 -8.32 15.15 -8.88
N SER A 59 -7.93 14.13 -8.10
CA SER A 59 -6.96 14.31 -7.01
C SER A 59 -5.55 14.62 -7.52
N PHE A 60 -5.16 14.03 -8.65
CA PHE A 60 -3.83 14.18 -9.25
C PHE A 60 -3.72 15.34 -10.24
N ALA A 61 -4.81 16.05 -10.55
CA ALA A 61 -4.83 17.16 -11.50
C ALA A 61 -3.84 18.29 -11.13
N GLN A 62 -3.55 18.46 -9.84
CA GLN A 62 -2.60 19.46 -9.35
C GLN A 62 -1.13 19.09 -9.61
N PHE A 63 -0.83 17.84 -9.97
CA PHE A 63 0.54 17.34 -10.19
C PHE A 63 0.91 17.24 -11.67
N ASP A 64 0.08 17.76 -12.57
CA ASP A 64 0.28 17.68 -14.03
C ASP A 64 0.54 16.23 -14.50
N CYS A 65 -0.29 15.31 -13.99
CA CYS A 65 -0.27 13.88 -14.30
C CYS A 65 -1.60 13.43 -14.90
N GLU A 66 -1.51 12.59 -15.93
CA GLU A 66 -2.61 11.81 -16.48
C GLU A 66 -2.74 10.49 -15.73
N ILE A 67 -3.96 10.15 -15.32
CA ILE A 67 -4.33 8.89 -14.71
C ILE A 67 -5.10 8.05 -15.72
N VAL A 68 -4.54 6.89 -16.09
CA VAL A 68 -5.17 5.94 -17.02
C VAL A 68 -5.63 4.70 -16.27
N GLY A 69 -6.94 4.46 -16.21
CA GLY A 69 -7.49 3.25 -15.59
C GLY A 69 -7.11 2.01 -16.40
N ILE A 70 -6.42 1.05 -15.77
CA ILE A 70 -5.89 -0.15 -16.45
C ILE A 70 -7.00 -1.02 -17.07
N HIS A 71 -8.22 -0.94 -16.53
CA HIS A 71 -9.39 -1.69 -17.01
C HIS A 71 -9.90 -1.23 -18.37
N THR A 72 -9.44 -0.08 -18.88
CA THR A 72 -9.77 0.40 -20.23
C THR A 72 -8.71 0.03 -21.27
N CYS A 73 -7.62 -0.60 -20.84
CA CYS A 73 -6.50 -0.97 -21.71
C CYS A 73 -6.67 -2.39 -22.27
N ASP A 74 -6.54 -2.54 -23.59
CA ASP A 74 -6.60 -3.86 -24.25
C ASP A 74 -5.49 -4.82 -23.77
N ASN A 75 -4.32 -4.26 -23.42
CA ASN A 75 -3.19 -5.01 -22.91
C ASN A 75 -2.68 -4.36 -21.61
N PRO A 76 -3.11 -4.86 -20.43
CA PRO A 76 -2.80 -4.24 -19.15
C PRO A 76 -1.31 -4.38 -18.78
N VAL A 77 -0.64 -5.45 -19.21
CA VAL A 77 0.82 -5.63 -19.02
C VAL A 77 1.58 -4.55 -19.78
N LYS A 78 1.26 -4.36 -21.07
CA LYS A 78 1.90 -3.33 -21.91
C LYS A 78 1.63 -1.92 -21.36
N ALA A 79 0.43 -1.66 -20.85
CA ALA A 79 0.11 -0.38 -20.23
C ALA A 79 1.06 -0.05 -19.06
N ILE A 80 1.38 -1.03 -18.20
CA ILE A 80 2.36 -0.85 -17.10
C ILE A 80 3.78 -0.64 -17.65
N GLU A 81 4.16 -1.36 -18.71
CA GLU A 81 5.48 -1.21 -19.34
C GLU A 81 5.68 0.17 -19.98
N GLU A 82 4.62 0.82 -20.46
CA GLU A 82 4.68 2.14 -21.12
C GLU A 82 4.39 3.32 -20.17
N ALA A 83 3.80 3.09 -19.00
CA ALA A 83 3.51 4.16 -18.02
C ALA A 83 4.76 4.63 -17.28
N ASP A 84 4.71 5.81 -16.66
CA ASP A 84 5.79 6.32 -15.79
C ASP A 84 5.69 5.78 -14.36
N GLY A 85 4.53 5.21 -14.01
CA GLY A 85 4.28 4.66 -12.69
C GLY A 85 2.92 3.97 -12.57
N VAL A 86 2.70 3.37 -11.42
CA VAL A 86 1.51 2.58 -11.08
C VAL A 86 0.88 3.14 -9.80
N VAL A 87 -0.43 3.36 -9.84
CA VAL A 87 -1.23 3.74 -8.68
C VAL A 87 -2.24 2.62 -8.40
N ILE A 88 -2.33 2.12 -7.17
CA ILE A 88 -3.21 1.01 -6.82
C ILE A 88 -4.22 1.42 -5.74
N SER A 89 -5.49 1.18 -6.04
CA SER A 89 -6.60 1.52 -5.16
C SER A 89 -6.66 0.69 -3.88
N GLY A 90 -7.20 1.31 -2.83
CA GLY A 90 -7.82 0.61 -1.71
C GLY A 90 -9.15 -0.04 -2.08
N GLY A 91 -9.63 -0.94 -1.24
CA GLY A 91 -10.81 -1.78 -1.46
C GLY A 91 -10.60 -3.15 -0.82
N ASN A 92 -11.03 -4.23 -1.46
CA ASN A 92 -10.77 -5.58 -0.96
C ASN A 92 -9.46 -6.15 -1.51
N THR A 93 -8.51 -6.45 -0.62
CA THR A 93 -7.16 -6.94 -0.91
C THR A 93 -7.17 -8.32 -1.57
N TRP A 94 -8.08 -9.21 -1.18
CA TRP A 94 -8.16 -10.55 -1.76
C TRP A 94 -8.56 -10.50 -3.23
N VAL A 95 -9.61 -9.74 -3.56
CA VAL A 95 -10.03 -9.50 -4.94
C VAL A 95 -8.93 -8.82 -5.73
N LEU A 96 -8.32 -7.76 -5.19
CA LEU A 96 -7.20 -7.08 -5.84
C LEU A 96 -6.06 -8.05 -6.19
N ASN A 97 -5.59 -8.83 -5.21
CA ASN A 97 -4.45 -9.72 -5.44
C ASN A 97 -4.78 -10.79 -6.49
N ARG A 98 -5.98 -11.37 -6.45
CA ARG A 98 -6.42 -12.29 -7.51
C ARG A 98 -6.36 -11.63 -8.88
N GLU A 99 -6.96 -10.45 -9.04
CA GLU A 99 -6.97 -9.75 -10.33
C GLU A 99 -5.56 -9.40 -10.82
N LEU A 100 -4.64 -9.03 -9.93
CA LEU A 100 -3.23 -8.80 -10.30
C LEU A 100 -2.56 -10.06 -10.86
N HIS A 101 -2.86 -11.23 -10.29
CA HIS A 101 -2.34 -12.51 -10.75
C HIS A 101 -3.01 -12.96 -12.05
N ASP A 102 -4.34 -12.93 -12.11
CA ASP A 102 -5.14 -13.38 -13.27
C ASP A 102 -4.80 -12.56 -14.53
N ASN A 103 -4.50 -11.27 -14.37
CA ASN A 103 -4.10 -10.38 -15.47
C ASN A 103 -2.57 -10.34 -15.72
N GLY A 104 -1.78 -11.17 -15.03
CA GLY A 104 -0.33 -11.27 -15.23
C GLY A 104 0.47 -10.02 -14.79
N LEU A 105 -0.10 -9.20 -13.90
CA LEU A 105 0.45 -7.88 -13.56
C LEU A 105 1.53 -7.94 -12.48
N ILE A 106 1.61 -9.01 -11.69
CA ILE A 106 2.62 -9.15 -10.62
C ILE A 106 4.04 -8.97 -11.16
N ALA A 107 4.38 -9.69 -12.24
CA ALA A 107 5.72 -9.60 -12.85
C ALA A 107 5.96 -8.24 -13.53
N ALA A 108 4.94 -7.69 -14.19
CA ALA A 108 5.01 -6.41 -14.87
C ALA A 108 5.27 -5.25 -13.89
N ILE A 109 4.51 -5.18 -12.80
CA ILE A 109 4.67 -4.16 -11.75
C ILE A 109 6.02 -4.32 -11.07
N ARG A 110 6.42 -5.54 -10.69
CA ARG A 110 7.73 -5.79 -10.08
C ARG A 110 8.88 -5.33 -10.97
N LYS A 111 8.84 -5.62 -12.27
CA LYS A 111 9.85 -5.16 -13.24
C LYS A 111 9.86 -3.62 -13.32
N ALA A 112 8.70 -3.00 -13.46
CA ALA A 112 8.55 -1.54 -13.51
C ALA A 112 9.18 -0.86 -12.28
N VAL A 113 8.85 -1.33 -11.08
CA VAL A 113 9.29 -0.68 -9.83
C VAL A 113 10.73 -1.04 -9.45
N LEU A 114 11.08 -2.33 -9.48
CA LEU A 114 12.37 -2.81 -8.95
C LEU A 114 13.53 -2.69 -9.93
N LYS A 115 13.25 -2.64 -11.24
CA LYS A 115 14.29 -2.64 -12.29
C LYS A 115 14.31 -1.37 -13.12
N GLN A 116 13.24 -0.59 -13.12
CA GLN A 116 13.12 0.63 -13.91
C GLN A 116 12.84 1.86 -13.04
N ASP A 117 12.81 1.70 -11.72
CA ASP A 117 12.58 2.76 -10.74
C ASP A 117 11.30 3.58 -10.99
N LYS A 118 10.30 2.99 -11.66
CA LYS A 118 9.01 3.65 -11.88
C LYS A 118 8.27 3.88 -10.56
N LEU A 119 7.51 4.97 -10.51
CA LEU A 119 6.76 5.37 -9.33
C LEU A 119 5.69 4.32 -8.98
N PHE A 120 5.58 3.95 -7.71
CA PHE A 120 4.49 3.16 -7.17
C PHE A 120 3.78 3.94 -6.05
N ILE A 121 2.46 4.07 -6.15
CA ILE A 121 1.63 4.62 -5.08
C ILE A 121 0.52 3.63 -4.77
N GLY A 122 0.44 3.16 -3.52
CA GLY A 122 -0.63 2.30 -3.05
C GLY A 122 -1.27 2.86 -1.78
N TRP A 123 -2.56 2.60 -1.58
CA TRP A 123 -3.19 2.84 -0.29
C TRP A 123 -4.05 1.66 0.15
N SER A 124 -4.12 1.42 1.46
CA SER A 124 -4.93 0.33 2.03
C SER A 124 -4.61 -1.02 1.36
N ALA A 125 -5.53 -1.63 0.62
CA ALA A 125 -5.28 -2.83 -0.18
C ALA A 125 -4.08 -2.69 -1.15
N GLY A 126 -3.88 -1.52 -1.76
CA GLY A 126 -2.71 -1.21 -2.59
C GLY A 126 -1.39 -1.26 -1.82
N THR A 127 -1.40 -0.92 -0.54
CA THR A 127 -0.26 -1.07 0.37
C THR A 127 -0.07 -2.54 0.75
N ASN A 128 -1.14 -3.30 1.01
CA ASN A 128 -1.00 -4.74 1.30
C ASN A 128 -0.39 -5.50 0.14
N VAL A 129 -0.75 -5.23 -1.12
CA VAL A 129 -0.13 -5.95 -2.25
C VAL A 129 1.32 -5.57 -2.49
N ALA A 130 1.81 -4.45 -1.95
CA ALA A 130 3.21 -4.05 -2.07
C ALA A 130 4.16 -4.89 -1.20
N THR A 131 3.65 -5.60 -0.19
CA THR A 131 4.45 -6.41 0.76
C THR A 131 4.70 -7.83 0.21
N PRO A 132 5.43 -8.71 0.93
CA PRO A 132 5.67 -10.06 0.46
C PRO A 132 4.38 -10.87 0.25
N THR A 133 3.38 -10.70 1.13
CA THR A 133 2.10 -11.39 1.05
C THR A 133 0.95 -10.53 1.56
N ILE A 134 -0.29 -10.85 1.18
CA ILE A 134 -1.46 -10.12 1.70
C ILE A 134 -1.92 -10.55 3.11
N ARG A 135 -1.17 -11.39 3.82
CA ARG A 135 -1.62 -12.06 5.06
C ARG A 135 -1.90 -11.13 6.24
N THR A 136 -1.41 -9.90 6.20
CA THR A 136 -1.66 -8.86 7.22
C THR A 136 -2.72 -7.85 6.79
N THR A 137 -3.53 -8.16 5.78
CA THR A 137 -4.74 -7.39 5.46
C THR A 137 -5.81 -7.54 6.55
N ASN A 138 -6.65 -6.54 6.70
CA ASN A 138 -7.84 -6.59 7.56
C ASN A 138 -9.08 -7.09 6.80
N ASP A 139 -8.94 -7.29 5.50
CA ASP A 139 -10.05 -7.63 4.64
C ASP A 139 -10.50 -9.08 4.82
N MET A 140 -11.81 -9.26 4.80
CA MET A 140 -12.42 -10.58 4.77
C MET A 140 -12.06 -11.31 3.46
N PRO A 141 -11.68 -12.61 3.52
CA PRO A 141 -11.42 -13.44 2.34
C PRO A 141 -12.73 -13.80 1.62
N ILE A 142 -13.25 -12.88 0.82
CA ILE A 142 -14.55 -13.03 0.15
C ILE A 142 -14.51 -13.88 -1.15
N ILE A 143 -13.33 -14.37 -1.54
CA ILE A 143 -13.12 -15.23 -2.71
C ILE A 143 -12.29 -16.47 -2.32
N SER A 144 -12.50 -17.58 -3.01
CA SER A 144 -11.99 -18.90 -2.60
C SER A 144 -10.55 -19.23 -3.02
N ALA A 145 -9.91 -18.43 -3.88
CA ALA A 145 -8.56 -18.68 -4.37
C ALA A 145 -7.52 -18.01 -3.46
N ALA A 146 -6.81 -18.79 -2.64
CA ALA A 146 -5.77 -18.30 -1.76
C ALA A 146 -4.44 -18.10 -2.52
N ILE A 147 -4.35 -17.03 -3.30
CA ILE A 147 -3.06 -16.52 -3.78
C ILE A 147 -2.60 -15.48 -2.76
N LEU A 148 -1.61 -15.85 -1.94
CA LEU A 148 -1.10 -15.01 -0.87
C LEU A 148 0.13 -14.18 -1.25
N PRO A 149 1.11 -14.72 -2.02
CA PRO A 149 2.24 -13.93 -2.49
C PRO A 149 1.76 -12.73 -3.31
N ALA A 150 2.40 -11.58 -3.09
CA ALA A 150 2.04 -10.33 -3.73
C ALA A 150 3.25 -9.72 -4.46
N LEU A 151 3.39 -8.39 -4.46
CA LEU A 151 4.41 -7.70 -5.22
C LEU A 151 5.78 -7.74 -4.57
N ASN A 152 5.90 -7.96 -3.26
CA ASN A 152 7.18 -8.03 -2.54
C ASN A 152 8.15 -6.88 -2.93
N LEU A 153 7.66 -5.64 -2.84
CA LEU A 153 8.40 -4.40 -3.09
C LEU A 153 9.16 -3.93 -1.84
N VAL A 154 8.64 -4.29 -0.66
CA VAL A 154 9.30 -4.12 0.63
C VAL A 154 9.45 -5.49 1.31
N PRO A 155 10.49 -5.70 2.14
CA PRO A 155 10.80 -7.00 2.74
C PRO A 155 9.94 -7.39 3.95
N PHE A 156 9.12 -6.48 4.46
CA PHE A 156 8.30 -6.68 5.67
C PHE A 156 6.81 -6.61 5.36
N GLN A 157 5.98 -7.14 6.26
CA GLN A 157 4.53 -7.02 6.17
C GLN A 157 4.05 -5.68 6.71
N ILE A 158 2.96 -5.18 6.14
CA ILE A 158 2.28 -3.97 6.60
C ILE A 158 0.85 -4.32 6.96
N ASN A 159 0.42 -3.90 8.15
CA ASN A 159 -0.98 -3.86 8.55
C ASN A 159 -1.48 -2.41 8.42
N PRO A 160 -2.13 -2.02 7.30
CA PRO A 160 -2.71 -0.70 7.16
C PRO A 160 -3.95 -0.57 8.05
N HIS A 161 -4.44 0.66 8.24
CA HIS A 161 -5.53 0.96 9.16
C HIS A 161 -5.29 0.38 10.57
N TYR A 162 -4.04 0.39 11.02
CA TYR A 162 -3.71 -0.12 12.34
C TYR A 162 -4.33 0.76 13.43
N ILE A 163 -4.95 0.12 14.43
CA ILE A 163 -5.57 0.78 15.57
C ILE A 163 -4.97 0.14 16.82
N ASP A 164 -4.25 0.95 17.58
CA ASP A 164 -3.69 0.59 18.88
C ASP A 164 -4.79 0.70 19.95
N GLY A 165 -5.62 -0.33 20.08
CA GLY A 165 -6.66 -0.35 21.10
C GLY A 165 -7.75 -1.40 20.93
N SER A 166 -8.45 -1.66 22.04
CA SER A 166 -9.66 -2.47 22.10
C SER A 166 -10.90 -1.61 21.85
N ILE A 167 -11.85 -2.12 21.08
CA ILE A 167 -13.19 -1.52 21.00
C ILE A 167 -13.91 -1.82 22.32
N SER A 168 -14.40 -0.78 23.01
CA SER A 168 -15.09 -0.94 24.30
C SER A 168 -16.25 -1.93 24.21
N GLY A 169 -16.25 -2.94 25.08
CA GLY A 169 -17.27 -4.00 25.11
C GLY A 169 -17.12 -5.09 24.05
N HIS A 170 -16.13 -5.01 23.16
CA HIS A 170 -15.81 -6.06 22.20
C HIS A 170 -14.82 -7.06 22.80
N MET A 171 -15.17 -8.35 22.75
CA MET A 171 -14.39 -9.45 23.35
C MET A 171 -13.63 -10.30 22.33
N GLY A 172 -13.73 -10.00 21.03
CA GLY A 172 -12.93 -10.67 20.00
C GLY A 172 -11.51 -10.11 19.97
N GLU A 173 -10.62 -10.82 19.25
CA GLU A 173 -9.19 -10.52 19.24
C GLU A 173 -8.92 -9.10 18.74
N THR A 174 -8.11 -8.38 19.51
CA THR A 174 -7.50 -7.09 19.16
C THR A 174 -6.61 -7.22 17.93
N ARG A 175 -6.19 -6.09 17.37
CA ARG A 175 -5.27 -6.13 16.22
C ARG A 175 -3.92 -6.74 16.60
N ASP A 176 -3.44 -6.45 17.80
CA ASP A 176 -2.17 -6.96 18.30
C ASP A 176 -2.21 -8.48 18.42
N GLU A 177 -3.24 -9.04 19.06
CA GLU A 177 -3.41 -10.50 19.19
C GLU A 177 -3.42 -11.21 17.82
N ARG A 178 -4.09 -10.64 16.81
CA ARG A 178 -4.09 -11.23 15.45
C ARG A 178 -2.71 -11.18 14.78
N ILE A 179 -1.95 -10.11 15.00
CA ILE A 179 -0.58 -9.98 14.47
C ILE A 179 0.35 -10.94 15.22
N GLU A 180 0.17 -11.12 16.52
CA GLU A 180 0.91 -12.07 17.33
C GLU A 180 0.65 -13.52 16.89
N GLU A 181 -0.61 -13.89 16.65
CA GLU A 181 -0.96 -15.19 16.05
C GLU A 181 -0.27 -15.42 14.70
N PHE A 182 -0.25 -14.39 13.85
CA PHE A 182 0.47 -14.43 12.58
C PHE A 182 1.97 -14.68 12.80
N LEU A 183 2.59 -14.01 13.75
CA LEU A 183 4.02 -14.14 14.06
C LEU A 183 4.38 -15.47 14.71
N VAL A 184 3.47 -16.09 15.47
CA VAL A 184 3.65 -17.48 15.96
C VAL A 184 3.80 -18.45 14.78
N MET A 185 2.99 -18.26 13.73
CA MET A 185 3.05 -19.12 12.54
C MET A 185 4.15 -18.71 11.55
N ASN A 186 4.63 -17.46 11.61
CA ASN A 186 5.59 -16.87 10.69
C ASN A 186 6.71 -16.17 11.47
N PRO A 187 7.54 -16.93 12.22
CA PRO A 187 8.45 -16.39 13.22
C PRO A 187 9.58 -15.53 12.66
N SER A 188 9.88 -15.66 11.37
CA SER A 188 10.90 -14.88 10.66
C SER A 188 10.36 -13.60 10.04
N GLU A 189 9.04 -13.37 10.05
CA GLU A 189 8.45 -12.17 9.46
C GLU A 189 8.36 -11.02 10.45
N VAL A 190 8.37 -9.82 9.89
CA VAL A 190 8.20 -8.56 10.61
C VAL A 190 6.91 -7.91 10.14
N VAL A 191 6.10 -7.42 11.09
CA VAL A 191 4.85 -6.71 10.77
C VAL A 191 4.93 -5.28 11.27
N VAL A 192 4.58 -4.34 10.40
CA VAL A 192 4.49 -2.91 10.71
C VAL A 192 3.02 -2.48 10.66
N GLY A 193 2.46 -2.14 11.82
CA GLY A 193 1.15 -1.52 11.93
C GLY A 193 1.24 -0.01 11.67
N ILE A 194 0.63 0.46 10.58
CA ILE A 194 0.59 1.89 10.23
C ILE A 194 -0.84 2.45 10.41
N PRO A 195 -1.05 3.45 11.29
CA PRO A 195 -2.37 4.04 11.50
C PRO A 195 -2.88 4.84 10.30
N GLU A 196 -4.18 5.11 10.24
CA GLU A 196 -4.72 6.04 9.24
C GLU A 196 -4.10 7.44 9.35
N GLY A 197 -3.89 8.10 8.20
CA GLY A 197 -3.23 9.41 8.08
C GLY A 197 -1.71 9.31 7.97
N THR A 198 -1.18 8.11 7.74
CA THR A 198 0.25 7.83 7.75
C THR A 198 0.65 7.06 6.49
N MET A 199 1.95 7.01 6.19
CA MET A 199 2.49 6.25 5.07
C MET A 199 3.97 5.87 5.28
N LEU A 200 4.43 4.86 4.54
CA LEU A 200 5.86 4.54 4.38
C LEU A 200 6.32 4.89 2.96
N GLN A 201 7.45 5.57 2.85
CA GLN A 201 8.05 5.96 1.57
C GLN A 201 9.40 5.26 1.40
N VAL A 202 9.62 4.62 0.25
CA VAL A 202 10.94 4.13 -0.18
C VAL A 202 11.43 5.00 -1.32
N GLU A 203 12.57 5.64 -1.12
CA GLU A 203 13.26 6.46 -2.12
C GLU A 203 14.70 5.97 -2.29
N GLY A 204 15.02 5.39 -3.44
CA GLY A 204 16.25 4.61 -3.61
C GLY A 204 16.21 3.38 -2.70
N GLU A 205 17.03 3.41 -1.65
CA GLU A 205 17.10 2.42 -0.56
C GLU A 205 16.61 3.01 0.77
N GLN A 206 16.35 4.31 0.84
CA GLN A 206 15.95 4.99 2.07
C GLN A 206 14.47 4.75 2.35
N LEU A 207 14.16 4.27 3.55
CA LEU A 207 12.81 4.15 4.08
C LEU A 207 12.54 5.31 5.05
N THR A 208 11.40 5.97 4.85
CA THR A 208 10.92 7.06 5.72
C THR A 208 9.47 6.81 6.10
N TYR A 209 9.12 7.13 7.35
CA TYR A 209 7.74 7.11 7.84
C TYR A 209 7.18 8.53 7.91
N HIS A 210 6.00 8.74 7.33
CA HIS A 210 5.32 10.03 7.32
C HIS A 210 3.95 9.95 8.01
N SER A 211 3.56 11.03 8.67
CA SER A 211 2.32 11.09 9.44
C SER A 211 1.72 12.49 9.42
N ALA A 212 0.47 12.60 8.96
CA ALA A 212 -0.28 13.85 8.91
C ALA A 212 -0.96 14.18 10.24
N ASN A 213 -0.94 13.26 11.21
CA ASN A 213 -1.64 13.37 12.48
C ASN A 213 -0.76 12.97 13.68
N SER A 214 0.56 12.97 13.49
CA SER A 214 1.58 12.64 14.50
C SER A 214 1.43 11.25 15.14
N LYS A 215 0.60 10.37 14.57
CA LYS A 215 0.48 9.00 15.06
C LYS A 215 1.77 8.24 14.78
N PRO A 216 2.27 7.45 15.75
CA PRO A 216 3.42 6.60 15.53
C PRO A 216 3.04 5.32 14.79
N LEU A 217 4.01 4.66 14.18
CA LEU A 217 3.85 3.27 13.72
C LEU A 217 4.15 2.31 14.86
N LYS A 218 3.69 1.05 14.74
CA LYS A 218 3.99 -0.01 15.71
C LYS A 218 4.62 -1.21 15.01
N LEU A 219 5.71 -1.70 15.57
CA LEU A 219 6.52 -2.80 15.08
C LEU A 219 6.26 -4.06 15.90
N PHE A 220 6.03 -5.16 15.20
CA PHE A 220 5.82 -6.47 15.81
C PHE A 220 6.86 -7.46 15.28
N ARG A 221 7.49 -8.19 16.21
CA ARG A 221 8.39 -9.31 15.96
C ARG A 221 8.03 -10.48 16.87
N HIS A 222 8.26 -11.70 16.42
CA HIS A 222 7.97 -12.88 17.22
C HIS A 222 8.79 -12.86 18.53
N GLN A 223 8.13 -13.21 19.65
CA GLN A 223 8.70 -13.25 21.00
C GLN A 223 9.36 -11.93 21.46
N SER A 224 8.90 -10.81 20.93
CA SER A 224 9.36 -9.47 21.30
C SER A 224 8.17 -8.61 21.70
N GLU A 225 8.35 -7.73 22.67
CA GLU A 225 7.35 -6.69 22.95
C GLU A 225 7.23 -5.77 21.73
N ALA A 226 6.00 -5.39 21.37
CA ALA A 226 5.77 -4.49 20.26
C ALA A 226 6.34 -3.09 20.56
N VAL A 227 7.06 -2.51 19.60
CA VAL A 227 7.76 -1.22 19.77
C VAL A 227 7.15 -0.16 18.88
N THR A 228 6.97 1.04 19.42
CA THR A 228 6.36 2.16 18.73
C THR A 228 7.42 3.14 18.24
N PHE A 229 7.28 3.65 17.01
CA PHE A 229 8.21 4.63 16.40
C PHE A 229 7.45 5.88 15.94
N ALA A 230 7.88 7.04 16.40
CA ALA A 230 7.38 8.33 15.99
C ALA A 230 7.82 8.69 14.54
N PRO A 231 7.13 9.64 13.85
CA PRO A 231 7.42 10.02 12.46
C PRO A 231 8.86 10.46 12.12
N GLN A 232 9.70 10.76 13.12
CA GLN A 232 11.09 11.20 12.91
C GLN A 232 12.11 10.14 13.32
N GLU A 233 11.66 9.01 13.87
CA GLU A 233 12.56 7.95 14.28
C GLU A 233 13.00 7.14 13.06
N ASP A 234 14.23 6.64 13.14
CA ASP A 234 14.82 5.85 12.07
C ASP A 234 14.15 4.47 12.00
N VAL A 235 13.64 4.17 10.81
CA VAL A 235 12.96 2.90 10.48
C VAL A 235 13.71 2.15 9.38
N GLN A 236 14.89 2.61 8.97
CA GLN A 236 15.68 2.05 7.88
C GLN A 236 15.98 0.56 8.06
N PHE A 237 16.19 0.12 9.31
CA PHE A 237 16.47 -1.27 9.65
C PHE A 237 15.40 -2.24 9.10
N LEU A 238 14.17 -1.80 8.87
CA LEU A 238 13.11 -2.63 8.27
C LEU A 238 13.47 -3.11 6.86
N MET A 239 14.28 -2.34 6.11
CA MET A 239 14.72 -2.72 4.77
C MET A 239 15.78 -3.84 4.78
N ASP A 240 16.42 -4.07 5.92
CA ASP A 240 17.46 -5.10 6.08
C ASP A 240 16.90 -6.43 6.62
N GLU A 241 15.66 -6.45 7.11
CA GLU A 241 15.03 -7.57 7.81
C GLU A 241 14.43 -8.65 6.87
N GLY A 242 14.75 -8.62 5.57
CA GLY A 242 14.15 -9.49 4.54
C GLY A 242 15.10 -10.43 3.82
N ILE A 243 15.95 -11.17 4.55
CA ILE A 243 16.75 -12.28 4.00
C ILE A 243 16.40 -13.58 4.70
#